data_AF-A0A8T7KPZ8-F1
#
_entry.id   AF-A0A8T7KPZ8-F1
#
_cell.length_a   1.000
_cell.length_b   1.000
_cell.length_c   1.000
_cell.angle_alpha   90.00
_cell.angle_beta   90.00
_cell.angle_gamma   90.00
#
_symmetry.space_group_name_H-M   'P 1'
#
loop_
_entity.id
_entity.type
_entity.pdbx_description
1 polymer ?
#
loop_
_entity_poly.entity_id
_entity_poly.type
_entity_poly.pdbx_seq_one_letter_code
_entity_poly.pdbx_strand_id
1 'polypeptide(L)'
;MTVSPEPVSLRLVFAPVAEGAVLRWEAAVLGVRTSRIRNPVPAAELALVLRALDVLQDPAYPQAWNADQARHFSFTAEEQSCLAALDLWSDAERVPANAPRRVGRRLFRALTADPVAAQALATVRDHATALGQPLALELCFPPGATALAALPWELLWDDGPLPLLLGAGVIGGIARRLDLPQALPPARRASGPLRILAISPQAGIAAELRQVERAARLEAWQPLVAAGRAVINEVEPASRVALVQALGVGAPPDVIHFYGHGRYLAGEGALLLDDGPGSAWTPASTLAALFGGVSLVVLQACQGAMLGPGEPLLAGVAQALCAAGVPAVLGMQFTVRAYAATRAAAVLYQALAAGRSLQDALALARRALFVEERDRASWFVPALYLRDRASGAFYLRPSVATTRPDPSAPPAARQTVLARGGVIRALRIQGRAGSAQRVVALDGGRISGVTIEDRT
;
A
#
# COMPACT_ATOMS: atom_id res chain seq x y z
N MET A 1 6.91 7.73 -20.57
CA MET A 1 6.51 7.22 -19.23
C MET A 1 6.57 8.37 -18.25
N THR A 2 5.44 8.82 -17.71
CA THR A 2 5.44 9.87 -16.68
C THR A 2 5.83 9.22 -15.35
N VAL A 3 7.06 9.45 -14.90
CA VAL A 3 7.52 9.04 -13.56
C VAL A 3 6.56 9.63 -12.52
N SER A 4 6.14 8.84 -11.53
CA SER A 4 5.32 9.40 -10.44
C SER A 4 6.11 10.50 -9.75
N PRO A 5 5.48 11.62 -9.36
CA PRO A 5 6.13 12.55 -8.46
C PRO A 5 6.57 11.79 -7.20
N GLU A 6 7.82 12.01 -6.76
CA GLU A 6 8.34 11.42 -5.54
C GLU A 6 7.48 11.87 -4.36
N PRO A 7 7.00 10.95 -3.50
CA PRO A 7 6.14 11.32 -2.39
C PRO A 7 6.91 12.07 -1.30
N VAL A 8 6.23 13.02 -0.64
CA VAL A 8 6.71 13.57 0.63
C VAL A 8 6.45 12.52 1.71
N SER A 9 7.52 11.87 2.16
CA SER A 9 7.44 10.85 3.22
C SER A 9 7.33 11.46 4.61
N LEU A 10 6.40 10.94 5.40
CA LEU A 10 6.26 11.17 6.83
C LEU A 10 6.24 9.84 7.56
N ARG A 11 7.29 9.60 8.35
CA ARG A 11 7.44 8.40 9.16
C ARG A 11 7.00 8.65 10.59
N LEU A 12 6.17 7.76 11.12
CA LEU A 12 5.70 7.73 12.50
C LEU A 12 6.25 6.47 13.15
N VAL A 13 7.19 6.63 14.07
CA VAL A 13 7.75 5.52 14.86
C VAL A 13 7.03 5.45 16.20
N PHE A 14 6.33 4.34 16.43
CA PHE A 14 5.57 4.12 17.66
C PHE A 14 6.44 3.48 18.73
N ALA A 15 6.45 4.06 19.93
CA ALA A 15 7.03 3.47 21.13
C ALA A 15 5.91 3.26 22.16
N PRO A 16 5.39 2.02 22.32
CA PRO A 16 4.24 1.77 23.17
C PRO A 16 4.54 2.09 24.65
N VAL A 17 3.56 2.64 25.34
CA VAL A 17 3.53 2.89 26.79
C VAL A 17 2.18 2.41 27.34
N ALA A 18 2.01 2.36 28.67
CA ALA A 18 0.82 1.77 29.31
C ALA A 18 -0.53 2.26 28.72
N GLU A 19 -0.66 3.56 28.44
CA GLU A 19 -1.91 4.19 27.98
C GLU A 19 -1.81 4.74 26.55
N GLY A 20 -0.96 4.16 25.69
CA GLY A 20 -0.83 4.56 24.30
C GLY A 20 0.59 4.42 23.75
N ALA A 21 1.12 5.49 23.16
CA ALA A 21 2.50 5.51 22.67
C ALA A 21 3.13 6.91 22.72
N VAL A 22 4.45 6.93 22.80
CA VAL A 22 5.25 8.07 22.35
C VAL A 22 5.48 7.88 20.85
N LEU A 23 5.22 8.91 20.04
CA LEU A 23 5.49 8.89 18.60
C LEU A 23 6.68 9.76 18.28
N ARG A 24 7.58 9.24 17.45
CA ARG A 24 8.59 10.04 16.76
C ARG A 24 8.14 10.28 15.32
N TRP A 25 7.98 11.56 14.97
CA TRP A 25 7.58 12.04 13.65
C TRP A 25 8.84 12.46 12.90
N GLU A 26 9.06 11.89 11.73
CA GLU A 26 10.25 12.10 10.92
C GLU A 26 9.85 12.47 9.49
N ALA A 27 10.26 13.66 9.05
CA ALA A 27 10.18 14.07 7.65
C ALA A 27 11.31 15.07 7.35
N ALA A 28 11.78 15.14 6.10
CA ALA A 28 12.86 16.05 5.72
C ALA A 28 12.54 17.52 6.04
N VAL A 29 11.31 17.97 5.75
CA VAL A 29 10.84 19.33 6.04
C VAL A 29 10.61 19.59 7.54
N LEU A 30 10.41 18.54 8.34
CA LEU A 30 10.07 18.62 9.76
C LEU A 30 11.30 18.47 10.66
N GLY A 31 12.31 17.72 10.21
CA GLY A 31 13.28 17.07 11.08
C GLY A 31 12.60 15.99 11.92
N VAL A 32 12.93 15.95 13.22
CA VAL A 32 12.33 15.01 14.18
C VAL A 32 11.45 15.76 15.17
N ARG A 33 10.24 15.28 15.43
CA ARG A 33 9.37 15.74 16.53
C ARG A 33 8.89 14.56 17.35
N THR A 34 8.59 14.81 18.61
CA THR A 34 8.08 13.79 19.53
C THR A 34 6.74 14.23 20.09
N SER A 35 5.76 13.34 20.08
CA SER A 35 4.44 13.58 20.65
C SER A 35 3.98 12.37 21.46
N ARG A 36 2.83 12.49 22.12
CA ARG A 36 2.14 11.35 22.74
C ARG A 36 0.79 11.12 22.07
N ILE A 37 0.42 9.85 21.94
CA ILE A 37 -0.93 9.42 21.59
C ILE A 37 -1.49 8.61 22.77
N ARG A 38 -2.77 8.82 23.09
CA ARG A 38 -3.52 7.88 23.92
C ARG A 38 -4.11 6.78 23.06
N ASN A 39 -4.36 5.60 23.62
CA ASN A 39 -5.04 4.53 22.87
C ASN A 39 -6.33 5.05 22.23
N PRO A 40 -6.45 5.07 20.88
CA PRO A 40 -7.62 5.63 20.21
C PRO A 40 -8.90 4.86 20.50
N VAL A 41 -8.76 3.57 20.79
CA VAL A 41 -9.81 2.65 21.25
C VAL A 41 -9.27 1.95 22.49
N PRO A 42 -10.06 1.79 23.57
CA PRO A 42 -9.64 1.01 24.73
C PRO A 42 -9.22 -0.40 24.33
N ALA A 43 -8.14 -0.92 24.94
CA ALA A 43 -7.57 -2.21 24.54
C ALA A 43 -8.57 -3.38 24.64
N ALA A 44 -9.45 -3.36 25.65
CA ALA A 44 -10.50 -4.36 25.84
C ALA A 44 -11.60 -4.31 24.76
N GLU A 45 -11.82 -3.16 24.13
CA GLU A 45 -12.87 -2.94 23.14
C GLU A 45 -12.36 -3.09 21.70
N LEU A 46 -11.04 -3.09 21.49
CA LEU A 46 -10.45 -3.09 20.16
C LEU A 46 -10.89 -4.30 19.31
N ALA A 47 -10.93 -5.51 19.89
CA ALA A 47 -11.38 -6.70 19.17
C ALA A 47 -12.83 -6.54 18.67
N LEU A 48 -13.69 -5.96 19.51
CA LEU A 48 -15.09 -5.70 19.20
C LEU A 48 -15.24 -4.65 18.09
N VAL A 49 -14.45 -3.56 18.13
CA VAL A 49 -14.44 -2.53 17.07
C VAL A 49 -13.99 -3.11 15.74
N LEU A 50 -12.94 -3.94 15.73
CA LEU A 50 -12.47 -4.60 14.50
C LEU A 50 -13.54 -5.55 13.94
N ARG A 51 -14.23 -6.32 14.80
CA ARG A 51 -15.35 -7.17 14.39
C ARG A 51 -16.51 -6.35 13.81
N ALA A 52 -16.85 -5.21 14.41
CA ALA A 52 -17.88 -4.32 13.89
C ALA A 52 -17.55 -3.76 12.49
N LEU A 53 -16.27 -3.54 12.18
CA LEU A 53 -15.84 -3.16 10.83
C LEU A 53 -15.84 -4.35 9.86
N ASP A 54 -15.52 -5.54 10.35
CA ASP A 54 -15.46 -6.79 9.57
C ASP A 54 -16.85 -7.22 9.08
N VAL A 55 -17.88 -7.13 9.93
CA VAL A 55 -19.27 -7.51 9.52
C VAL A 55 -19.80 -6.67 8.37
N LEU A 56 -19.36 -5.40 8.24
CA LEU A 56 -19.74 -4.52 7.12
C LEU A 56 -19.15 -4.97 5.78
N GLN A 57 -18.15 -5.85 5.80
CA GLN A 57 -17.56 -6.40 4.59
C GLN A 57 -18.46 -7.46 3.94
N ASP A 58 -19.40 -8.04 4.68
CA ASP A 58 -20.43 -8.92 4.10
C ASP A 58 -21.58 -8.07 3.51
N PRO A 59 -21.84 -8.13 2.18
CA PRO A 59 -22.93 -7.40 1.55
C PRO A 59 -24.33 -7.75 2.08
N ALA A 60 -24.49 -8.91 2.74
CA ALA A 60 -25.76 -9.33 3.32
C ALA A 60 -26.05 -8.67 4.67
N TYR A 61 -25.03 -8.11 5.36
CA TYR A 61 -25.22 -7.50 6.67
C TYR A 61 -26.29 -6.38 6.64
N PRO A 62 -27.25 -6.35 7.58
CA PRO A 62 -27.35 -7.19 8.80
C PRO A 62 -28.16 -8.49 8.63
N GLN A 63 -28.65 -8.81 7.43
CA GLN A 63 -29.49 -9.98 7.19
C GLN A 63 -28.65 -11.25 6.95
N ALA A 64 -28.69 -12.17 7.91
CA ALA A 64 -28.06 -13.47 7.76
C ALA A 64 -28.91 -14.44 6.93
N TRP A 65 -28.27 -15.23 6.06
CA TRP A 65 -28.90 -16.25 5.23
C TRP A 65 -28.46 -17.67 5.61
N ASN A 66 -27.47 -17.80 6.49
CA ASN A 66 -26.96 -19.07 7.00
C ASN A 66 -26.48 -18.93 8.46
N ALA A 67 -26.17 -20.06 9.10
CA ALA A 67 -25.76 -20.10 10.50
C ALA A 67 -24.41 -19.41 10.76
N ASP A 68 -23.51 -19.38 9.79
CA ASP A 68 -22.21 -18.72 9.93
C ASP A 68 -22.37 -17.20 9.96
N GLN A 69 -23.17 -16.66 9.04
CA GLN A 69 -23.55 -15.25 9.03
C GLN A 69 -24.32 -14.86 10.29
N ALA A 70 -25.25 -15.69 10.75
CA ALA A 70 -26.00 -15.42 11.98
C ALA A 70 -25.06 -15.29 13.18
N ARG A 71 -24.07 -16.18 13.29
CA ARG A 71 -23.03 -16.08 14.33
C ARG A 71 -22.15 -14.85 14.16
N HIS A 72 -21.69 -14.57 12.94
CA HIS A 72 -20.79 -13.45 12.66
C HIS A 72 -21.45 -12.08 12.85
N PHE A 73 -22.73 -11.94 12.51
CA PHE A 73 -23.49 -10.69 12.60
C PHE A 73 -24.04 -10.41 14.01
N SER A 74 -23.93 -11.37 14.93
CA SER A 74 -24.47 -11.25 16.28
C SER A 74 -23.56 -10.46 17.21
N PHE A 75 -24.18 -9.64 18.05
CA PHE A 75 -23.55 -8.86 19.11
C PHE A 75 -24.37 -9.02 20.39
N THR A 76 -23.74 -9.36 21.52
CA THR A 76 -24.43 -9.46 22.81
C THR A 76 -24.92 -8.10 23.30
N ALA A 77 -25.86 -8.03 24.24
CA ALA A 77 -26.34 -6.75 24.78
C ALA A 77 -25.20 -5.88 25.38
N GLU A 78 -24.20 -6.53 25.98
CA GLU A 78 -22.99 -5.88 26.49
C GLU A 78 -22.15 -5.29 25.36
N GLU A 79 -21.91 -6.06 24.30
CA GLU A 79 -21.18 -5.61 23.12
C GLU A 79 -21.91 -4.47 22.39
N GLN A 80 -23.23 -4.55 22.27
CA GLN A 80 -24.06 -3.49 21.71
C GLN A 80 -23.93 -2.20 22.53
N SER A 81 -23.95 -2.30 23.86
CA SER A 81 -23.76 -1.15 24.76
C SER A 81 -22.36 -0.54 24.61
N CYS A 82 -21.31 -1.36 24.52
CA CYS A 82 -19.95 -0.89 24.24
C CYS A 82 -19.84 -0.20 22.87
N LEU A 83 -20.40 -0.79 21.82
CA LEU A 83 -20.42 -0.19 20.49
C LEU A 83 -21.22 1.11 20.47
N ALA A 84 -22.34 1.20 21.18
CA ALA A 84 -23.14 2.41 21.32
C ALA A 84 -22.35 3.54 22.00
N ALA A 85 -21.61 3.24 23.08
CA ALA A 85 -20.73 4.21 23.74
C ALA A 85 -19.62 4.73 22.81
N LEU A 86 -19.23 3.92 21.83
CA LEU A 86 -18.28 4.27 20.77
C LEU A 86 -18.93 4.90 19.52
N ASP A 87 -20.23 5.17 19.51
CA ASP A 87 -20.98 5.64 18.34
C ASP A 87 -20.84 4.69 17.13
N LEU A 88 -20.79 3.38 17.39
CA LEU A 88 -20.68 2.30 16.40
C LEU A 88 -21.88 1.34 16.44
N TRP A 89 -22.94 1.70 17.16
CA TRP A 89 -24.23 1.02 17.16
C TRP A 89 -25.33 2.05 16.92
N SER A 90 -26.29 1.72 16.06
CA SER A 90 -27.38 2.63 15.66
C SER A 90 -28.73 2.19 16.21
N ASP A 91 -29.72 3.09 16.19
CA ASP A 91 -31.11 2.82 16.60
C ASP A 91 -31.78 1.70 15.79
N ALA A 92 -31.23 1.37 14.62
CA ALA A 92 -31.65 0.24 13.79
C ALA A 92 -31.02 -1.10 14.24
N GLU A 93 -30.55 -1.18 15.48
CA GLU A 93 -29.91 -2.35 16.10
C GLU A 93 -28.81 -2.99 15.25
N ARG A 94 -27.93 -2.14 14.71
CA ARG A 94 -26.83 -2.57 13.84
C ARG A 94 -25.67 -1.59 13.83
N VAL A 95 -24.51 -2.07 13.39
CA VAL A 95 -23.36 -1.25 13.04
C VAL A 95 -23.73 -0.37 11.84
N PRO A 96 -23.58 0.96 11.93
CA PRO A 96 -23.96 1.85 10.84
C PRO A 96 -22.94 1.79 9.68
N ALA A 97 -23.41 1.96 8.45
CA ALA A 97 -22.55 1.93 7.26
C ALA A 97 -21.43 3.01 7.26
N ASN A 98 -21.59 4.09 8.02
CA ASN A 98 -20.58 5.14 8.19
C ASN A 98 -19.61 4.87 9.37
N ALA A 99 -19.69 3.73 10.04
CA ALA A 99 -18.76 3.33 11.11
C ALA A 99 -17.28 3.44 10.70
N PRO A 100 -16.85 3.07 9.47
CA PRO A 100 -15.46 3.28 9.04
C PRO A 100 -15.02 4.75 9.12
N ARG A 101 -15.89 5.69 8.75
CA ARG A 101 -15.62 7.13 8.88
C ARG A 101 -15.53 7.57 10.34
N ARG A 102 -16.40 7.04 11.21
CA ARG A 102 -16.41 7.35 12.66
C ARG A 102 -15.13 6.87 13.34
N VAL A 103 -14.73 5.62 13.06
CA VAL A 103 -13.44 5.07 13.51
C VAL A 103 -12.28 5.91 12.96
N GLY A 104 -12.29 6.22 11.67
CA GLY A 104 -11.27 7.05 11.02
C GLY A 104 -11.06 8.42 11.68
N ARG A 105 -12.16 9.09 12.04
CA ARG A 105 -12.13 10.36 12.78
C ARG A 105 -11.63 10.21 14.20
N ARG A 106 -11.98 9.13 14.89
CA ARG A 106 -11.43 8.80 16.22
C ARG A 106 -9.92 8.60 16.15
N LEU A 107 -9.42 7.85 15.16
CA LEU A 107 -7.99 7.66 14.93
C LEU A 107 -7.28 8.99 14.67
N PHE A 108 -7.82 9.82 13.77
CA PHE A 108 -7.23 11.12 13.43
C PHE A 108 -7.18 12.03 14.65
N ARG A 109 -8.30 12.18 15.39
CA ARG A 109 -8.37 13.01 16.60
C ARG A 109 -7.40 12.54 17.67
N ALA A 110 -7.27 11.23 17.89
CA ALA A 110 -6.30 10.70 18.84
C ALA A 110 -4.86 11.03 18.40
N LEU A 111 -4.55 10.80 17.12
CA LEU A 111 -3.23 11.04 16.53
C LEU A 111 -2.81 12.51 16.63
N THR A 112 -3.75 13.44 16.48
CA THR A 112 -3.50 14.90 16.51
C THR A 112 -3.95 15.57 17.81
N ALA A 113 -4.23 14.81 18.88
CA ALA A 113 -4.64 15.39 20.16
C ALA A 113 -3.50 16.18 20.82
N ASP A 114 -2.26 15.73 20.61
CA ASP A 114 -1.06 16.47 21.00
C ASP A 114 -0.80 17.59 19.97
N PRO A 115 -0.68 18.86 20.40
CA PRO A 115 -0.42 19.99 19.50
C PRO A 115 0.84 19.81 18.63
N VAL A 116 1.87 19.12 19.15
CA VAL A 116 3.08 18.83 18.37
C VAL A 116 2.78 17.89 17.21
N ALA A 117 1.93 16.88 17.43
CA ALA A 117 1.50 15.97 16.38
C ALA A 117 0.62 16.67 15.34
N ALA A 118 -0.34 17.50 15.80
CA ALA A 118 -1.20 18.28 14.91
C ALA A 118 -0.36 19.19 13.98
N GLN A 119 0.60 19.93 14.55
CA GLN A 119 1.48 20.80 13.77
C GLN A 119 2.40 20.01 12.84
N ALA A 120 2.95 18.88 13.29
CA ALA A 120 3.81 18.03 12.47
C ALA A 120 3.07 17.51 11.23
N LEU A 121 1.87 16.95 11.41
CA LEU A 121 1.07 16.45 10.30
C LEU A 121 0.64 17.58 9.35
N ALA A 122 0.18 18.72 9.89
CA ALA A 122 -0.20 19.87 9.07
C ALA A 122 0.96 20.39 8.22
N THR A 123 2.15 20.58 8.83
CA THR A 123 3.35 21.08 8.15
C THR A 123 3.74 20.21 6.96
N VAL A 124 3.74 18.88 7.11
CA VAL A 124 4.09 17.96 6.03
C VAL A 124 2.99 17.91 4.97
N ARG A 125 1.71 17.91 5.37
CA ARG A 125 0.57 17.97 4.43
C ARG A 125 0.62 19.22 3.56
N ASP A 126 0.84 20.38 4.17
CA ASP A 126 0.91 21.67 3.47
C ASP A 126 2.12 21.71 2.54
N HIS A 127 3.26 21.17 2.98
CA HIS A 127 4.46 21.04 2.15
C HIS A 127 4.21 20.15 0.92
N ALA A 128 3.61 18.97 1.10
CA ALA A 128 3.27 18.07 0.00
C ALA A 128 2.32 18.74 -1.00
N THR A 129 1.31 19.44 -0.49
CA THR A 129 0.34 20.18 -1.29
C THR A 129 1.01 21.30 -2.09
N ALA A 130 1.87 22.09 -1.45
CA ALA A 130 2.61 23.19 -2.10
C ALA A 130 3.53 22.69 -3.22
N LEU A 131 4.07 21.47 -3.10
CA LEU A 131 4.88 20.84 -4.14
C LEU A 131 4.08 20.07 -5.20
N GLY A 132 2.76 19.92 -5.02
CA GLY A 132 1.94 19.04 -5.86
C GLY A 132 2.38 17.58 -5.80
N GLN A 133 2.89 17.14 -4.65
CA GLN A 133 3.41 15.79 -4.42
C GLN A 133 2.48 14.99 -3.49
N PRO A 134 2.43 13.66 -3.66
CA PRO A 134 1.64 12.81 -2.77
C PRO A 134 2.26 12.74 -1.37
N LEU A 135 1.42 12.70 -0.33
CA LEU A 135 1.86 12.39 1.04
C LEU A 135 1.99 10.87 1.21
N ALA A 136 3.14 10.38 1.70
CA ALA A 136 3.32 8.97 2.05
C ALA A 136 3.50 8.81 3.57
N LEU A 137 2.57 8.14 4.22
CA LEU A 137 2.68 7.77 5.63
C LEU A 137 3.39 6.42 5.78
N GLU A 138 4.47 6.40 6.55
CA GLU A 138 5.16 5.17 6.97
C GLU A 138 4.95 4.95 8.47
N LEU A 139 4.14 3.97 8.85
CA LEU A 139 3.88 3.66 10.26
C LEU A 139 4.79 2.54 10.74
N CYS A 140 5.68 2.79 11.68
CA CYS A 140 6.65 1.82 12.18
C CYS A 140 6.22 1.30 13.56
N PHE A 141 5.96 -0.01 13.64
CA PHE A 141 5.47 -0.67 14.85
C PHE A 141 6.51 -1.67 15.38
N PRO A 142 6.97 -1.53 16.64
CA PRO A 142 7.77 -2.55 17.30
C PRO A 142 6.89 -3.74 17.76
N PRO A 143 7.49 -4.90 18.13
CA PRO A 143 6.76 -6.08 18.60
C PRO A 143 5.75 -5.82 19.71
N GLY A 144 6.06 -4.91 20.64
CA GLY A 144 5.17 -4.57 21.76
C GLY A 144 3.97 -3.68 21.40
N ALA A 145 3.82 -3.28 20.13
CA ALA A 145 2.78 -2.36 19.67
C ALA A 145 1.64 -3.05 18.90
N THR A 146 1.39 -4.35 19.10
CA THR A 146 0.37 -5.11 18.34
C THR A 146 -1.00 -4.41 18.34
N ALA A 147 -1.49 -3.94 19.49
CA ALA A 147 -2.80 -3.27 19.57
C ALA A 147 -2.85 -2.00 18.71
N LEU A 148 -1.77 -1.20 18.71
CA LEU A 148 -1.66 -0.03 17.85
C LEU A 148 -1.53 -0.42 16.37
N ALA A 149 -0.80 -1.49 16.07
CA ALA A 149 -0.67 -2.01 14.71
C ALA A 149 -1.99 -2.61 14.18
N ALA A 150 -2.86 -3.13 15.05
CA ALA A 150 -4.16 -3.71 14.66
C ALA A 150 -5.20 -2.64 14.26
N LEU A 151 -5.00 -1.39 14.67
CA LEU A 151 -5.91 -0.31 14.28
C LEU A 151 -5.88 -0.10 12.75
N PRO A 152 -7.04 0.15 12.11
CA PRO A 152 -7.14 0.37 10.67
C PRO A 152 -6.71 1.80 10.29
N TRP A 153 -5.42 2.11 10.40
CA TRP A 153 -4.87 3.45 10.11
C TRP A 153 -5.15 3.97 8.70
N GLU A 154 -5.45 3.08 7.78
CA GLU A 154 -5.96 3.41 6.44
C GLU A 154 -7.22 4.27 6.49
N LEU A 155 -8.01 4.16 7.58
CA LEU A 155 -9.22 4.95 7.81
C LEU A 155 -8.97 6.39 8.25
N LEU A 156 -7.73 6.85 8.48
CA LEU A 156 -7.46 8.22 8.93
C LEU A 156 -8.30 9.24 8.15
N TRP A 157 -9.13 9.99 8.88
CA TRP A 157 -10.12 10.90 8.29
C TRP A 157 -10.24 12.14 9.17
N ASP A 158 -9.92 13.30 8.61
CA ASP A 158 -10.09 14.58 9.31
C ASP A 158 -11.58 15.02 9.33
N ASP A 159 -11.84 16.27 9.69
CA ASP A 159 -13.21 16.80 9.66
C ASP A 159 -13.72 17.05 8.22
N GLY A 160 -12.86 16.89 7.21
CA GLY A 160 -13.20 17.03 5.80
C GLY A 160 -14.11 15.93 5.22
N PRO A 161 -14.49 16.09 3.94
CA PRO A 161 -15.44 15.21 3.25
C PRO A 161 -14.82 13.91 2.72
N LEU A 162 -13.50 13.81 2.66
CA LEU A 162 -12.76 12.66 2.10
C LEU A 162 -11.78 12.09 3.13
N PRO A 163 -11.42 10.78 3.03
CA PRO A 163 -10.31 10.23 3.79
C PRO A 163 -9.02 11.02 3.59
N LEU A 164 -8.17 11.03 4.61
CA LEU A 164 -6.96 11.86 4.68
C LEU A 164 -6.08 11.75 3.43
N LEU A 165 -5.86 10.52 2.96
CA LEU A 165 -4.96 10.19 1.85
C LEU A 165 -5.64 10.18 0.48
N LEU A 166 -6.97 10.37 0.44
CA LEU A 166 -7.70 10.56 -0.82
C LEU A 166 -8.03 12.03 -1.08
N GLY A 167 -7.78 12.93 -0.12
CA GLY A 167 -7.98 14.37 -0.23
C GLY A 167 -6.78 15.15 -0.78
N ALA A 168 -6.90 16.48 -0.83
CA ALA A 168 -5.81 17.44 -1.15
C ALA A 168 -5.17 17.35 -2.56
N GLY A 169 -5.94 16.90 -3.56
CA GLY A 169 -5.57 17.02 -4.98
C GLY A 169 -4.64 15.92 -5.51
N VAL A 170 -3.67 15.45 -4.72
CA VAL A 170 -2.79 14.32 -5.08
C VAL A 170 -2.93 13.21 -4.04
N ILE A 171 -3.25 12.00 -4.52
CA ILE A 171 -3.57 10.86 -3.66
C ILE A 171 -2.31 10.37 -2.94
N GLY A 172 -2.40 10.30 -1.62
CA GLY A 172 -1.34 9.80 -0.76
C GLY A 172 -1.38 8.29 -0.55
N GLY A 173 -0.30 7.76 0.01
CA GLY A 173 -0.13 6.36 0.37
C GLY A 173 0.07 6.15 1.86
N ILE A 174 -0.21 4.94 2.34
CA ILE A 174 0.15 4.50 3.69
C ILE A 174 0.68 3.08 3.64
N ALA A 175 1.80 2.86 4.32
CA ALA A 175 2.44 1.57 4.49
C ALA A 175 2.85 1.37 5.95
N ARG A 176 2.86 0.11 6.37
CA ARG A 176 3.21 -0.34 7.71
C ARG A 176 4.61 -0.96 7.66
N ARG A 177 5.45 -0.70 8.66
CA ARG A 177 6.77 -1.31 8.84
C ARG A 177 6.82 -2.00 10.19
N LEU A 178 7.33 -3.22 10.20
CA LEU A 178 7.60 -3.94 11.44
C LEU A 178 9.03 -3.66 11.89
N ASP A 179 9.18 -3.03 13.04
CA ASP A 179 10.49 -2.70 13.63
C ASP A 179 10.98 -3.88 14.48
N LEU A 180 11.45 -4.92 13.79
CA LEU A 180 11.92 -6.16 14.41
C LEU A 180 13.43 -6.08 14.72
N PRO A 181 13.91 -6.65 15.84
CA PRO A 181 15.32 -6.69 16.20
C PRO A 181 16.08 -7.77 15.39
N GLN A 182 16.01 -7.67 14.08
CA GLN A 182 16.50 -8.64 13.11
C GLN A 182 17.01 -7.91 11.88
N ALA A 183 18.01 -8.48 11.21
CA ALA A 183 18.55 -7.89 9.99
C ALA A 183 17.46 -7.69 8.92
N LEU A 184 17.53 -6.58 8.19
CA LEU A 184 16.66 -6.35 7.05
C LEU A 184 17.03 -7.29 5.90
N PRO A 185 16.03 -7.83 5.17
CA PRO A 185 16.31 -8.69 4.03
C PRO A 185 17.16 -7.95 2.99
N PRO A 186 17.93 -8.69 2.17
CA PRO A 186 18.67 -8.08 1.07
C PRO A 186 17.67 -7.42 0.11
N ALA A 187 18.04 -6.26 -0.43
CA ALA A 187 17.24 -5.59 -1.44
C ALA A 187 17.14 -6.49 -2.68
N ARG A 188 15.94 -7.01 -2.97
CA ARG A 188 15.67 -7.81 -4.16
C ARG A 188 14.81 -7.01 -5.12
N ARG A 189 15.43 -6.50 -6.18
CA ARG A 189 14.74 -5.90 -7.31
C ARG A 189 14.80 -6.88 -8.48
N ALA A 190 13.65 -7.14 -9.08
CA ALA A 190 13.56 -8.04 -10.22
C ALA A 190 14.39 -7.47 -11.38
N SER A 191 15.13 -8.35 -12.06
CA SER A 191 15.77 -8.05 -13.35
C SER A 191 14.97 -8.74 -14.45
N GLY A 192 14.65 -8.03 -15.52
CA GLY A 192 13.82 -8.56 -16.61
C GLY A 192 12.32 -8.68 -16.28
N PRO A 193 11.58 -9.57 -16.98
CA PRO A 193 10.15 -9.82 -16.78
C PRO A 193 9.84 -10.23 -15.33
N LEU A 194 8.76 -9.69 -14.74
CA LEU A 194 8.32 -10.08 -13.39
C LEU A 194 7.83 -11.52 -13.45
N ARG A 195 8.40 -12.40 -12.63
CA ARG A 195 7.94 -13.79 -12.50
C ARG A 195 6.88 -13.84 -11.42
N ILE A 196 5.63 -13.97 -11.86
CA ILE A 196 4.46 -14.02 -11.00
C ILE A 196 4.06 -15.48 -10.84
N LEU A 197 4.04 -15.98 -9.61
CA LEU A 197 3.49 -17.28 -9.27
C LEU A 197 2.09 -17.07 -8.68
N ALA A 198 1.06 -17.45 -9.43
CA ALA A 198 -0.31 -17.53 -8.94
C ALA A 198 -0.50 -18.81 -8.13
N ILE A 199 -1.03 -18.68 -6.91
CA ILE A 199 -1.42 -19.80 -6.06
C ILE A 199 -2.94 -19.74 -5.94
N SER A 200 -3.60 -20.73 -6.53
CA SER A 200 -5.07 -20.83 -6.62
C SER A 200 -5.54 -22.18 -6.09
N PRO A 201 -5.80 -22.31 -4.78
CA PRO A 201 -6.41 -23.51 -4.22
C PRO A 201 -7.82 -23.73 -4.77
N GLN A 202 -8.21 -24.99 -4.93
CA GLN A 202 -9.60 -25.36 -5.24
C GLN A 202 -10.48 -25.36 -3.98
N ALA A 203 -9.84 -25.60 -2.83
CA ALA A 203 -10.43 -25.67 -1.51
C ALA A 203 -11.40 -24.53 -1.21
N GLY A 204 -12.68 -24.88 -0.98
CA GLY A 204 -13.70 -23.95 -0.50
C GLY A 204 -14.22 -22.95 -1.52
N ILE A 205 -13.84 -23.03 -2.81
CA ILE A 205 -14.27 -22.08 -3.84
C ILE A 205 -15.02 -22.83 -4.94
N ALA A 206 -16.26 -22.41 -5.21
CA ALA A 206 -17.06 -22.95 -6.31
C ALA A 206 -16.32 -22.82 -7.65
N ALA A 207 -16.48 -23.83 -8.52
CA ALA A 207 -15.73 -23.90 -9.78
C ALA A 207 -16.01 -22.70 -10.70
N GLU A 208 -17.25 -22.22 -10.72
CA GLU A 208 -17.69 -21.07 -11.50
C GLU A 208 -16.98 -19.79 -11.00
N LEU A 209 -16.93 -19.59 -9.68
CA LEU A 209 -16.26 -18.43 -9.08
C LEU A 209 -14.75 -18.46 -9.37
N ARG A 210 -14.12 -19.64 -9.30
CA ARG A 210 -12.70 -19.81 -9.67
C ARG A 210 -12.45 -19.44 -11.12
N GLN A 211 -13.31 -19.86 -12.05
CA GLN A 211 -13.16 -19.52 -13.47
C GLN A 211 -13.32 -18.02 -13.71
N VAL A 212 -14.31 -17.39 -13.08
CA VAL A 212 -14.54 -15.94 -13.19
C VAL A 212 -13.36 -15.16 -12.64
N GLU A 213 -12.83 -15.53 -11.47
CA GLU A 213 -11.65 -14.86 -10.91
C GLU A 213 -10.42 -15.08 -11.78
N ARG A 214 -10.15 -16.32 -12.20
CA ARG A 214 -8.99 -16.64 -13.04
C ARG A 214 -9.01 -15.82 -14.33
N ALA A 215 -10.17 -15.68 -14.97
CA ALA A 215 -10.33 -14.84 -16.16
C ALA A 215 -10.00 -13.37 -15.86
N ALA A 216 -10.58 -12.80 -14.80
CA ALA A 216 -10.34 -11.41 -14.42
C ALA A 216 -8.87 -11.13 -14.04
N ARG A 217 -8.22 -12.09 -13.38
CA ARG A 217 -6.81 -12.02 -13.00
C ARG A 217 -5.88 -12.08 -14.22
N LEU A 218 -6.15 -12.99 -15.16
CA LEU A 218 -5.39 -13.07 -16.41
C LEU A 218 -5.59 -11.81 -17.26
N GLU A 219 -6.80 -11.26 -17.31
CA GLU A 219 -7.08 -9.98 -17.96
C GLU A 219 -6.27 -8.84 -17.32
N ALA A 220 -6.23 -8.76 -15.99
CA ALA A 220 -5.44 -7.77 -15.26
C ALA A 220 -3.93 -7.86 -15.56
N TRP A 221 -3.41 -9.06 -15.81
CA TRP A 221 -2.01 -9.28 -16.13
C TRP A 221 -1.67 -9.22 -17.61
N GLN A 222 -2.66 -9.30 -18.51
CA GLN A 222 -2.44 -9.29 -19.95
C GLN A 222 -1.57 -8.11 -20.41
N PRO A 223 -1.75 -6.86 -19.92
CA PRO A 223 -0.91 -5.73 -20.33
C PRO A 223 0.56 -5.83 -19.89
N LEU A 224 0.84 -6.62 -18.84
CA LEU A 224 2.21 -6.94 -18.42
C LEU A 224 2.81 -8.00 -19.34
N VAL A 225 2.07 -9.07 -19.61
CA VAL A 225 2.54 -10.19 -20.44
C VAL A 225 2.76 -9.76 -21.88
N ALA A 226 1.79 -9.07 -22.49
CA ALA A 226 1.87 -8.60 -23.87
C ALA A 226 3.05 -7.65 -24.09
N ALA A 227 3.46 -6.90 -23.06
CA ALA A 227 4.61 -6.01 -23.10
C ALA A 227 5.95 -6.71 -22.77
N GLY A 228 5.96 -8.05 -22.61
CA GLY A 228 7.14 -8.81 -22.16
C GLY A 228 7.61 -8.43 -20.76
N ARG A 229 6.73 -7.84 -19.94
CA ARG A 229 7.04 -7.35 -18.59
C ARG A 229 6.62 -8.32 -17.49
N ALA A 230 5.93 -9.41 -17.79
CA ALA A 230 5.71 -10.47 -16.80
C ALA A 230 5.64 -11.82 -17.48
N VAL A 231 6.03 -12.85 -16.71
CA VAL A 231 5.77 -14.25 -17.01
C VAL A 231 4.99 -14.80 -15.82
N ILE A 232 3.92 -15.54 -16.11
CA ILE A 232 3.00 -16.03 -15.09
C ILE A 232 3.05 -17.55 -15.09
N ASN A 233 3.27 -18.13 -13.91
CA ASN A 233 3.06 -19.54 -13.64
C ASN A 233 1.94 -19.66 -12.62
N GLU A 234 1.25 -20.80 -12.61
CA GLU A 234 0.16 -21.07 -11.69
C GLU A 234 0.30 -22.45 -11.09
N VAL A 235 -0.01 -22.55 -9.79
CA VAL A 235 -0.15 -23.82 -9.08
C VAL A 235 -1.62 -24.02 -8.73
N GLU A 236 -2.23 -25.00 -9.39
CA GLU A 236 -3.59 -25.47 -9.16
C GLU A 236 -3.65 -26.98 -9.50
N PRO A 237 -4.04 -27.87 -8.57
CA PRO A 237 -4.36 -27.60 -7.17
C PRO A 237 -3.13 -27.17 -6.35
N ALA A 238 -3.33 -26.25 -5.41
CA ALA A 238 -2.32 -25.66 -4.56
C ALA A 238 -2.14 -26.43 -3.25
N SER A 239 -1.68 -27.69 -3.35
CA SER A 239 -1.29 -28.46 -2.16
C SER A 239 0.05 -28.01 -1.60
N ARG A 240 0.31 -28.27 -0.31
CA ARG A 240 1.61 -27.96 0.32
C ARG A 240 2.78 -28.60 -0.45
N VAL A 241 2.61 -29.83 -0.91
CA VAL A 241 3.63 -30.55 -1.71
C VAL A 241 3.86 -29.84 -3.05
N ALA A 242 2.79 -29.49 -3.76
CA ALA A 242 2.89 -28.78 -5.04
C ALA A 242 3.57 -27.41 -4.88
N LEU A 243 3.29 -26.69 -3.80
CA LEU A 243 3.94 -25.41 -3.52
C LEU A 243 5.43 -25.55 -3.20
N VAL A 244 5.81 -26.54 -2.39
CA VAL A 244 7.24 -26.83 -2.11
C VAL A 244 7.97 -27.15 -3.42
N GLN A 245 7.37 -27.96 -4.29
CA GLN A 245 7.95 -28.28 -5.60
C GLN A 245 8.06 -27.04 -6.49
N ALA A 246 7.00 -26.24 -6.62
CA ALA A 246 6.98 -25.06 -7.47
C ALA A 246 7.97 -23.97 -7.02
N LEU A 247 8.19 -23.83 -5.70
CA LEU A 247 9.11 -22.85 -5.14
C LEU A 247 10.55 -23.38 -5.01
N GLY A 248 10.75 -24.70 -5.02
CA GLY A 248 12.06 -25.33 -4.96
C GLY A 248 12.77 -25.47 -6.32
N VAL A 249 12.07 -25.24 -7.43
CA VAL A 249 12.62 -25.40 -8.79
C VAL A 249 12.97 -24.05 -9.41
N GLY A 250 14.22 -23.89 -9.85
CA GLY A 250 14.68 -22.73 -10.60
C GLY A 250 14.83 -21.46 -9.75
N ALA A 251 14.72 -20.29 -10.40
CA ALA A 251 14.78 -19.01 -9.70
C ALA A 251 13.47 -18.78 -8.91
N PRO A 252 13.52 -18.31 -7.64
CA PRO A 252 12.32 -18.10 -6.81
C PRO A 252 11.49 -16.94 -7.36
N PRO A 253 10.15 -16.98 -7.45
CA PRO A 253 9.34 -15.94 -8.11
C PRO A 253 9.56 -14.54 -7.51
N ASP A 254 9.37 -13.50 -8.33
CA ASP A 254 9.45 -12.12 -7.85
C ASP A 254 8.18 -11.74 -7.08
N VAL A 255 7.04 -12.24 -7.53
CA VAL A 255 5.72 -12.02 -6.93
C VAL A 255 5.04 -13.37 -6.68
N ILE A 256 4.57 -13.59 -5.47
CA ILE A 256 3.54 -14.60 -5.19
C ILE A 256 2.20 -13.89 -5.11
N HIS A 257 1.23 -14.35 -5.88
CA HIS A 257 -0.15 -13.90 -5.81
C HIS A 257 -1.03 -15.05 -5.32
N PHE A 258 -1.42 -14.99 -4.05
CA PHE A 258 -2.35 -15.97 -3.48
C PHE A 258 -3.78 -15.48 -3.67
N TYR A 259 -4.63 -16.32 -4.25
CA TYR A 259 -6.06 -16.11 -4.30
C TYR A 259 -6.76 -17.30 -3.65
N GLY A 260 -7.50 -17.04 -2.58
CA GLY A 260 -8.32 -18.06 -1.93
C GLY A 260 -8.75 -17.66 -0.54
N HIS A 261 -9.06 -18.65 0.29
CA HIS A 261 -9.55 -18.39 1.63
C HIS A 261 -8.42 -18.08 2.60
N GLY A 262 -8.68 -17.10 3.47
CA GLY A 262 -7.86 -16.76 4.61
C GLY A 262 -8.76 -16.60 5.83
N ARG A 263 -8.17 -16.76 7.02
CA ARG A 263 -8.84 -16.50 8.29
C ARG A 263 -7.84 -16.05 9.34
N TYR A 264 -8.37 -15.39 10.37
CA TYR A 264 -7.70 -15.18 11.63
C TYR A 264 -8.59 -15.73 12.75
N LEU A 265 -8.15 -16.78 13.44
CA LEU A 265 -8.94 -17.45 14.47
C LEU A 265 -8.06 -17.84 15.65
N ALA A 266 -8.53 -17.57 16.87
CA ALA A 266 -7.84 -17.94 18.12
C ALA A 266 -6.35 -17.52 18.15
N GLY A 267 -6.07 -16.29 17.71
CA GLY A 267 -4.71 -15.75 17.72
C GLY A 267 -3.80 -16.28 16.60
N GLU A 268 -4.34 -16.91 15.56
CA GLU A 268 -3.53 -17.42 14.44
C GLU A 268 -4.17 -17.12 13.08
N GLY A 269 -3.36 -16.53 12.19
CA GLY A 269 -3.68 -16.35 10.78
C GLY A 269 -3.34 -17.59 9.96
N ALA A 270 -4.22 -17.96 9.03
CA ALA A 270 -4.02 -19.11 8.15
C ALA A 270 -4.60 -18.90 6.76
N LEU A 271 -4.05 -19.60 5.77
CA LEU A 271 -4.60 -19.71 4.41
C LEU A 271 -5.09 -21.14 4.15
N LEU A 272 -6.21 -21.29 3.44
CA LEU A 272 -6.73 -22.61 3.10
C LEU A 272 -6.02 -23.13 1.84
N LEU A 273 -5.42 -24.31 1.93
CA LEU A 273 -4.76 -25.00 0.82
C LEU A 273 -5.47 -26.32 0.50
N ASP A 274 -5.21 -26.84 -0.70
CA ASP A 274 -5.67 -28.17 -1.10
C ASP A 274 -4.93 -29.24 -0.29
N ASP A 275 -5.63 -30.30 0.12
CA ASP A 275 -5.06 -31.43 0.84
C ASP A 275 -5.74 -32.74 0.43
N GLY A 276 -5.19 -33.38 -0.61
CA GLY A 276 -5.81 -34.54 -1.24
C GLY A 276 -7.22 -34.22 -1.76
N PRO A 277 -8.27 -35.00 -1.43
CA PRO A 277 -9.65 -34.69 -1.79
C PRO A 277 -10.28 -33.59 -0.91
N GLY A 278 -9.57 -33.13 0.13
CA GLY A 278 -10.04 -32.15 1.10
C GLY A 278 -9.21 -30.87 1.10
N SER A 279 -9.21 -30.20 2.24
CA SER A 279 -8.48 -28.95 2.43
C SER A 279 -7.92 -28.83 3.84
N ALA A 280 -6.84 -28.06 3.97
CA ALA A 280 -6.18 -27.85 5.25
C ALA A 280 -5.82 -26.38 5.44
N TRP A 281 -6.21 -25.83 6.59
CA TRP A 281 -5.73 -24.53 7.03
C TRP A 281 -4.23 -24.60 7.29
N THR A 282 -3.48 -23.73 6.63
CA THR A 282 -2.03 -23.66 6.71
C THR A 282 -1.64 -22.41 7.48
N PRO A 283 -1.07 -22.54 8.69
CA PRO A 283 -0.80 -21.41 9.56
C PRO A 283 0.34 -20.53 9.05
N ALA A 284 0.36 -19.30 9.55
CA ALA A 284 1.31 -18.25 9.19
C ALA A 284 2.78 -18.70 9.30
N SER A 285 3.13 -19.50 10.31
CA SER A 285 4.48 -20.05 10.53
C SER A 285 4.91 -20.99 9.40
N THR A 286 4.03 -21.87 8.94
CA THR A 286 4.28 -22.77 7.80
C THR A 286 4.42 -22.00 6.49
N LEU A 287 3.59 -20.98 6.27
CA LEU A 287 3.66 -20.12 5.08
C LEU A 287 4.96 -19.30 5.06
N ALA A 288 5.40 -18.80 6.22
CA ALA A 288 6.66 -18.10 6.40
C ALA A 288 7.88 -18.96 6.04
N ALA A 289 7.85 -20.25 6.36
CA ALA A 289 8.90 -21.18 5.94
C ALA A 289 8.91 -21.43 4.42
N LEU A 290 7.76 -21.28 3.75
CA LEU A 290 7.57 -21.61 2.35
C LEU A 290 7.98 -20.46 1.40
N PHE A 291 7.62 -19.21 1.70
CA PHE A 291 7.73 -18.08 0.76
C PHE A 291 9.10 -17.37 0.74
N GLY A 292 10.18 -18.12 0.92
CA GLY A 292 11.55 -17.60 0.89
C GLY A 292 11.95 -17.04 -0.49
N GLY A 293 12.73 -15.95 -0.49
CA GLY A 293 13.37 -15.41 -1.71
C GLY A 293 12.49 -14.56 -2.62
N VAL A 294 11.24 -14.28 -2.22
CA VAL A 294 10.23 -13.51 -2.95
C VAL A 294 10.33 -12.01 -2.63
N SER A 295 10.09 -11.13 -3.61
CA SER A 295 10.11 -9.67 -3.40
C SER A 295 8.77 -9.12 -2.92
N LEU A 296 7.66 -9.68 -3.41
CA LEU A 296 6.30 -9.28 -3.03
C LEU A 296 5.38 -10.49 -2.88
N VAL A 297 4.62 -10.53 -1.78
CA VAL A 297 3.47 -11.44 -1.65
C VAL A 297 2.18 -10.60 -1.66
N VAL A 298 1.24 -10.95 -2.52
CA VAL A 298 -0.12 -10.38 -2.56
C VAL A 298 -1.10 -11.44 -2.08
N LEU A 299 -1.71 -11.21 -0.93
CA LEU A 299 -2.68 -12.09 -0.29
C LEU A 299 -4.10 -11.60 -0.59
N GLN A 300 -4.71 -12.12 -1.65
CA GLN A 300 -6.15 -11.97 -1.91
C GLN A 300 -6.93 -13.02 -1.12
N ALA A 301 -6.93 -12.83 0.19
CA ALA A 301 -7.55 -13.72 1.13
C ALA A 301 -8.09 -12.90 2.31
N CYS A 302 -9.27 -13.25 2.80
CA CYS A 302 -9.86 -12.63 3.98
C CYS A 302 -8.86 -12.65 5.15
N GLN A 303 -8.75 -11.54 5.87
CA GLN A 303 -7.98 -11.43 7.10
C GLN A 303 -6.48 -11.81 6.98
N GLY A 304 -5.92 -11.87 5.75
CA GLY A 304 -4.50 -12.20 5.52
C GLY A 304 -3.50 -11.21 6.11
N ALA A 305 -3.96 -10.04 6.54
CA ALA A 305 -3.18 -9.03 7.26
C ALA A 305 -3.81 -8.63 8.62
N MET A 306 -4.81 -9.38 9.09
CA MET A 306 -5.47 -9.15 10.38
C MET A 306 -4.49 -9.34 11.54
N LEU A 307 -4.65 -8.53 12.59
CA LEU A 307 -3.97 -8.67 13.87
C LEU A 307 -4.99 -8.72 14.99
N GLY A 308 -4.88 -9.74 15.84
CA GLY A 308 -5.65 -9.81 17.08
C GLY A 308 -5.05 -8.89 18.14
N PRO A 309 -5.81 -7.98 18.75
CA PRO A 309 -5.32 -7.24 19.90
C PRO A 309 -5.08 -8.21 21.07
N GLY A 310 -3.95 -8.07 21.75
CA GLY A 310 -3.52 -8.99 22.81
C GLY A 310 -2.73 -10.22 22.32
N GLU A 311 -2.65 -10.43 21.00
CA GLU A 311 -1.90 -11.54 20.41
C GLU A 311 -0.47 -11.12 20.01
N PRO A 312 0.45 -12.08 19.80
CA PRO A 312 1.77 -11.78 19.24
C PRO A 312 1.67 -11.13 17.85
N LEU A 313 2.53 -10.14 17.56
CA LEU A 313 2.56 -9.44 16.27
C LEU A 313 2.70 -10.37 15.06
N LEU A 314 3.36 -11.52 15.23
CA LEU A 314 3.63 -12.48 14.16
C LEU A 314 2.54 -13.56 14.00
N ALA A 315 1.42 -13.42 14.72
CA ALA A 315 0.24 -14.27 14.55
C ALA A 315 -0.41 -14.15 13.18
N GLY A 316 -0.37 -12.95 12.57
CA GLY A 316 -0.95 -12.70 11.25
C GLY A 316 -0.04 -13.15 10.11
N VAL A 317 -0.65 -13.57 8.99
CA VAL A 317 0.08 -14.11 7.84
C VAL A 317 1.03 -13.07 7.24
N ALA A 318 0.55 -11.86 6.93
CA ALA A 318 1.38 -10.82 6.33
C ALA A 318 2.60 -10.45 7.19
N GLN A 319 2.41 -10.40 8.50
CA GLN A 319 3.43 -10.04 9.48
C GLN A 319 4.46 -11.15 9.63
N ALA A 320 4.03 -12.41 9.69
CA ALA A 320 4.92 -13.56 9.69
C ALA A 320 5.77 -13.63 8.41
N LEU A 321 5.17 -13.39 7.24
CA LEU A 321 5.90 -13.34 5.96
C LEU A 321 6.93 -12.21 5.92
N CYS A 322 6.59 -11.01 6.39
CA CYS A 322 7.55 -9.93 6.54
C CYS A 322 8.67 -10.30 7.52
N ALA A 323 8.33 -10.93 8.66
CA ALA A 323 9.30 -11.42 9.64
C ALA A 323 10.24 -12.49 9.07
N ALA A 324 9.76 -13.31 8.12
CA ALA A 324 10.54 -14.31 7.40
C ALA A 324 11.41 -13.75 6.27
N GLY A 325 11.36 -12.43 6.03
CA GLY A 325 12.25 -11.75 5.09
C GLY A 325 11.63 -11.41 3.74
N VAL A 326 10.31 -11.53 3.58
CA VAL A 326 9.61 -10.97 2.41
C VAL A 326 9.61 -9.43 2.51
N PRO A 327 10.22 -8.69 1.56
CA PRO A 327 10.35 -7.23 1.66
C PRO A 327 9.02 -6.47 1.59
N ALA A 328 8.03 -7.00 0.87
CA ALA A 328 6.72 -6.38 0.77
C ALA A 328 5.61 -7.44 0.82
N VAL A 329 4.60 -7.21 1.66
CA VAL A 329 3.41 -8.06 1.72
C VAL A 329 2.17 -7.18 1.71
N LEU A 330 1.31 -7.38 0.71
CA LEU A 330 -0.01 -6.78 0.65
C LEU A 330 -1.02 -7.83 1.09
N GLY A 331 -1.84 -7.53 2.10
CA GLY A 331 -2.91 -8.43 2.53
C GLY A 331 -4.16 -7.69 2.98
N MET A 332 -5.21 -8.43 3.31
CA MET A 332 -6.51 -7.88 3.72
C MET A 332 -6.63 -7.90 5.24
N GLN A 333 -6.90 -6.74 5.85
CA GLN A 333 -7.05 -6.63 7.30
C GLN A 333 -8.37 -7.22 7.82
N PHE A 334 -9.34 -7.39 6.92
CA PHE A 334 -10.70 -7.85 7.19
C PHE A 334 -11.10 -8.88 6.14
N THR A 335 -12.31 -9.42 6.27
CA THR A 335 -13.04 -10.07 5.19
C THR A 335 -13.06 -9.16 3.97
N VAL A 336 -12.90 -9.73 2.77
CA VAL A 336 -12.85 -8.96 1.53
C VAL A 336 -13.91 -9.48 0.57
N ARG A 337 -14.63 -8.56 -0.06
CA ARG A 337 -15.59 -8.89 -1.11
C ARG A 337 -14.84 -9.34 -2.36
N ALA A 338 -15.35 -10.37 -3.05
CA ALA A 338 -14.72 -10.89 -4.27
C ALA A 338 -14.49 -9.77 -5.32
N TYR A 339 -15.51 -8.93 -5.55
CA TYR A 339 -15.38 -7.77 -6.44
C TYR A 339 -14.25 -6.82 -6.02
N ALA A 340 -14.19 -6.46 -4.73
CA ALA A 340 -13.19 -5.55 -4.21
C ALA A 340 -11.77 -6.10 -4.36
N ALA A 341 -11.57 -7.39 -4.05
CA ALA A 341 -10.30 -8.07 -4.22
C ALA A 341 -9.87 -8.06 -5.70
N THR A 342 -10.71 -8.56 -6.60
CA THR A 342 -10.40 -8.61 -8.04
C THR A 342 -10.11 -7.23 -8.60
N ARG A 343 -10.93 -6.22 -8.26
CA ARG A 343 -10.76 -4.85 -8.73
C ARG A 343 -9.46 -4.23 -8.21
N ALA A 344 -9.14 -4.41 -6.93
CA ALA A 344 -7.89 -3.92 -6.36
C ALA A 344 -6.67 -4.56 -7.02
N ALA A 345 -6.67 -5.87 -7.28
CA ALA A 345 -5.61 -6.54 -8.03
C ALA A 345 -5.44 -5.95 -9.43
N ALA A 346 -6.54 -5.74 -10.16
CA ALA A 346 -6.49 -5.21 -11.52
C ALA A 346 -5.79 -3.84 -11.55
N VAL A 347 -6.21 -2.92 -10.67
CA VAL A 347 -5.60 -1.58 -10.59
C VAL A 347 -4.15 -1.66 -10.12
N LEU A 348 -3.85 -2.51 -9.14
CA LEU A 348 -2.50 -2.72 -8.62
C LEU A 348 -1.54 -3.13 -9.73
N TYR A 349 -1.85 -4.21 -10.47
CA TYR A 349 -0.96 -4.73 -11.51
C TYR A 349 -0.87 -3.80 -12.72
N GLN A 350 -1.93 -3.09 -13.09
CA GLN A 350 -1.88 -2.04 -14.12
C GLN A 350 -0.92 -0.90 -13.71
N ALA A 351 -0.97 -0.45 -12.46
CA ALA A 351 -0.08 0.58 -11.95
C ALA A 351 1.38 0.09 -11.88
N LEU A 352 1.62 -1.13 -11.41
CA LEU A 352 2.94 -1.75 -11.42
C LEU A 352 3.49 -1.90 -12.85
N ALA A 353 2.63 -2.25 -13.82
CA ALA A 353 2.98 -2.28 -15.24
C ALA A 353 3.41 -0.91 -15.75
N ALA A 354 2.75 0.15 -15.29
CA ALA A 354 3.11 1.53 -15.61
C ALA A 354 4.39 2.02 -14.91
N GLY A 355 5.07 1.17 -14.12
CA GLY A 355 6.30 1.52 -13.40
C GLY A 355 6.06 2.33 -12.13
N ARG A 356 4.83 2.32 -11.59
CA ARG A 356 4.49 2.98 -10.33
C ARG A 356 5.10 2.22 -9.15
N SER A 357 5.30 2.93 -8.04
CA SER A 357 5.66 2.30 -6.77
C SER A 357 4.51 1.41 -6.26
N LEU A 358 4.81 0.49 -5.36
CA LEU A 358 3.79 -0.36 -4.75
C LEU A 358 2.81 0.46 -3.89
N GLN A 359 3.30 1.49 -3.20
CA GLN A 359 2.48 2.42 -2.43
C GLN A 359 1.51 3.20 -3.33
N ASP A 360 2.00 3.74 -4.46
CA ASP A 360 1.17 4.44 -5.44
C ASP A 360 0.11 3.51 -6.04
N ALA A 361 0.51 2.29 -6.41
CA ALA A 361 -0.37 1.29 -6.97
C ALA A 361 -1.51 0.93 -6.01
N LEU A 362 -1.19 0.76 -4.73
CA LEU A 362 -2.20 0.53 -3.70
C LEU A 362 -3.08 1.76 -3.47
N ALA A 363 -2.50 2.97 -3.45
CA ALA A 363 -3.28 4.20 -3.31
C ALA A 363 -4.31 4.38 -4.45
N LEU A 364 -3.92 4.04 -5.69
CA LEU A 364 -4.83 4.01 -6.84
C LEU A 364 -5.93 2.96 -6.67
N ALA A 365 -5.60 1.76 -6.17
CA ALA A 365 -6.58 0.72 -5.91
C ALA A 365 -7.59 1.14 -4.83
N ARG A 366 -7.13 1.77 -3.73
CA ARG A 366 -8.01 2.32 -2.69
C ARG A 366 -8.94 3.40 -3.24
N ARG A 367 -8.44 4.30 -4.09
CA ARG A 367 -9.30 5.29 -4.77
C ARG A 367 -10.37 4.61 -5.63
N ALA A 368 -9.99 3.60 -6.42
CA ALA A 368 -10.95 2.89 -7.28
C ALA A 368 -12.08 2.30 -6.44
N LEU A 369 -11.76 1.56 -5.37
CA LEU A 369 -12.77 1.01 -4.45
C LEU A 369 -13.64 2.11 -3.81
N PHE A 370 -13.02 3.20 -3.35
CA PHE A 370 -13.77 4.31 -2.72
C PHE A 370 -14.76 4.99 -3.67
N VAL A 371 -14.43 5.06 -4.97
CA VAL A 371 -15.25 5.73 -5.99
C VAL A 371 -16.29 4.79 -6.58
N GLU A 372 -15.93 3.53 -6.81
CA GLU A 372 -16.76 2.56 -7.55
C GLU A 372 -17.76 1.84 -6.63
N GLU A 373 -17.43 1.61 -5.36
CA GLU A 373 -18.35 0.96 -4.42
C GLU A 373 -19.39 1.94 -3.88
N ARG A 374 -20.68 1.59 -4.03
CA ARG A 374 -21.80 2.42 -3.57
C ARG A 374 -21.75 2.70 -2.06
N ASP A 375 -21.38 1.71 -1.26
CA ASP A 375 -21.30 1.79 0.20
C ASP A 375 -19.89 2.08 0.73
N ARG A 376 -18.87 2.07 -0.15
CA ARG A 376 -17.46 2.35 0.16
C ARG A 376 -16.93 1.48 1.30
N ALA A 377 -17.35 0.21 1.34
CA ALA A 377 -17.03 -0.68 2.45
C ALA A 377 -15.60 -1.20 2.43
N SER A 378 -14.94 -1.33 1.26
CA SER A 378 -13.72 -2.14 1.16
C SER A 378 -12.42 -1.37 0.89
N TRP A 379 -12.45 -0.06 0.63
CA TRP A 379 -11.25 0.71 0.24
C TRP A 379 -10.11 0.72 1.27
N PHE A 380 -10.41 0.52 2.56
CA PHE A 380 -9.42 0.52 3.65
C PHE A 380 -8.95 -0.89 4.03
N VAL A 381 -9.57 -1.94 3.47
CA VAL A 381 -9.28 -3.33 3.81
C VAL A 381 -7.86 -3.76 3.40
N PRO A 382 -7.35 -3.42 2.20
CA PRO A 382 -6.00 -3.81 1.84
C PRO A 382 -4.97 -2.99 2.63
N ALA A 383 -4.01 -3.67 3.26
CA ALA A 383 -2.86 -3.10 3.95
C ALA A 383 -1.54 -3.57 3.33
N LEU A 384 -0.55 -2.69 3.36
CA LEU A 384 0.80 -2.96 2.87
C LEU A 384 1.78 -2.96 4.03
N TYR A 385 2.46 -4.08 4.20
CA TYR A 385 3.59 -4.24 5.09
C TYR A 385 4.89 -4.19 4.28
N LEU A 386 5.84 -3.38 4.75
CA LEU A 386 7.15 -3.21 4.15
C LEU A 386 8.25 -3.54 5.16
N ARG A 387 9.28 -4.23 4.67
CA ARG A 387 10.50 -4.53 5.38
C ARG A 387 11.70 -4.40 4.44
N ASP A 388 11.88 -3.19 3.91
CA ASP A 388 12.97 -2.86 3.01
C ASP A 388 13.98 -1.89 3.65
N ARG A 389 15.24 -1.93 3.18
CA ARG A 389 16.34 -1.05 3.61
C ARG A 389 16.14 0.40 3.21
N ALA A 390 15.53 0.64 2.04
CA ALA A 390 15.24 1.98 1.59
C ALA A 390 14.01 2.55 2.32
N SER A 391 14.10 3.80 2.76
CA SER A 391 12.93 4.64 3.05
C SER A 391 12.30 5.12 1.74
N GLY A 392 10.98 5.36 1.74
CA GLY A 392 10.26 5.88 0.59
C GLY A 392 9.65 4.83 -0.33
N ALA A 393 9.48 5.20 -1.60
CA ALA A 393 8.76 4.42 -2.61
C ALA A 393 9.43 3.06 -2.89
N PHE A 394 8.65 1.98 -2.78
CA PHE A 394 9.09 0.61 -3.06
C PHE A 394 8.77 0.25 -4.50
N TYR A 395 9.80 -0.04 -5.28
CA TYR A 395 9.67 -0.47 -6.68
C TYR A 395 10.10 -1.93 -6.81
N LEU A 396 9.24 -2.75 -7.42
CA LEU A 396 9.56 -4.16 -7.73
C LEU A 396 10.72 -4.32 -8.71
N ARG A 397 10.97 -3.27 -9.49
CA ARG A 397 12.07 -3.17 -10.44
C ARG A 397 12.93 -1.97 -10.09
N PRO A 398 14.20 -1.95 -10.52
CA PRO A 398 14.94 -0.70 -10.54
C PRO A 398 14.10 0.33 -11.28
N SER A 399 13.80 1.46 -10.62
CA SER A 399 13.35 2.63 -11.35
C SER A 399 14.42 2.91 -12.40
N VAL A 400 14.03 3.03 -13.67
CA VAL A 400 14.96 3.56 -14.67
C VAL A 400 15.23 4.97 -14.18
N ALA A 401 16.35 5.16 -13.49
CA ALA A 401 16.84 6.48 -13.22
C ALA A 401 16.98 7.15 -14.58
N THR A 402 16.11 8.12 -14.89
CA THR A 402 16.57 9.24 -15.69
C THR A 402 17.81 9.72 -14.97
N THR A 403 18.97 9.35 -15.50
CA THR A 403 20.28 9.77 -15.00
C THR A 403 20.16 11.24 -14.68
N ARG A 404 20.11 11.57 -13.39
CA ARG A 404 20.21 12.94 -12.94
C ARG A 404 21.55 13.40 -13.51
N PRO A 405 21.60 14.47 -14.32
CA PRO A 405 22.86 14.89 -14.91
C PRO A 405 23.88 15.05 -13.78
N ASP A 406 25.03 14.42 -13.96
CA ASP A 406 26.16 14.58 -13.06
C ASP A 406 26.39 16.09 -12.84
N PRO A 407 26.35 16.60 -11.59
CA PRO A 407 26.59 18.02 -11.32
C PRO A 407 28.01 18.45 -11.70
N SER A 408 28.92 17.50 -11.96
CA SER A 408 30.27 17.73 -12.48
C SER A 408 30.39 17.58 -14.00
N ALA A 409 29.35 17.09 -14.69
CA ALA A 409 29.33 17.13 -16.15
C ALA A 409 29.14 18.59 -16.59
N PRO A 410 29.96 19.12 -17.51
CA PRO A 410 29.75 20.45 -18.06
C PRO A 410 28.31 20.50 -18.61
N PRO A 411 27.55 21.58 -18.33
CA PRO A 411 26.16 21.67 -18.74
C PRO A 411 26.07 21.35 -20.23
N ALA A 412 25.33 20.30 -20.57
CA ALA A 412 25.07 19.96 -21.95
C ALA A 412 24.56 21.22 -22.65
N ALA A 413 25.23 21.64 -23.72
CA ALA A 413 24.91 22.86 -24.43
C ALA A 413 23.42 22.84 -24.79
N ARG A 414 22.62 23.68 -24.13
CA ARG A 414 21.21 23.85 -24.48
C ARG A 414 21.17 24.48 -25.87
N GLN A 415 20.86 23.68 -26.88
CA GLN A 415 20.59 24.18 -28.22
C GLN A 415 19.21 24.85 -28.20
N THR A 416 19.19 26.17 -28.08
CA THR A 416 17.98 26.97 -28.27
C THR A 416 17.87 27.31 -29.75
N VAL A 417 16.92 26.71 -30.46
CA VAL A 417 16.62 27.07 -31.85
C VAL A 417 15.81 28.36 -31.84
N LEU A 418 16.40 29.45 -32.33
CA LEU A 418 15.79 30.79 -32.33
C LEU A 418 14.84 31.02 -33.52
N ALA A 419 15.04 30.30 -34.64
CA ALA A 419 14.16 30.34 -35.81
C ALA A 419 14.38 29.11 -36.73
N ARG A 420 13.35 28.69 -37.48
CA ARG A 420 13.47 27.74 -38.60
C ARG A 420 12.99 28.44 -39.89
N GLY A 421 13.87 28.55 -40.88
CA GLY A 421 13.53 29.03 -42.23
C GLY A 421 13.39 30.55 -42.41
N GLY A 422 14.41 31.34 -42.04
CA GLY A 422 14.42 32.80 -42.26
C GLY A 422 15.79 33.45 -42.06
N VAL A 423 15.90 34.77 -42.29
CA VAL A 423 17.13 35.57 -42.07
C VAL A 423 17.04 36.32 -40.75
N ILE A 424 17.96 36.05 -39.81
CA ILE A 424 18.09 36.80 -38.56
C ILE A 424 19.06 37.97 -38.82
N ARG A 425 18.53 39.20 -38.87
CA ARG A 425 19.31 40.40 -39.17
C ARG A 425 20.12 40.93 -37.98
N ALA A 426 19.68 40.68 -36.76
CA ALA A 426 20.37 41.06 -35.53
C ALA A 426 20.02 40.08 -34.39
N LEU A 427 21.01 39.70 -33.60
CA LEU A 427 20.86 38.79 -32.46
C LEU A 427 21.67 39.31 -31.27
N ARG A 428 21.01 39.58 -30.15
CA ARG A 428 21.66 39.98 -28.89
C ARG A 428 21.57 38.84 -27.90
N ILE A 429 22.70 38.46 -27.32
CA ILE A 429 22.79 37.35 -26.38
C ILE A 429 23.25 37.88 -25.03
N GLN A 430 22.46 37.59 -24.00
CA GLN A 430 22.80 37.91 -22.62
C GLN A 430 23.51 36.69 -22.01
N GLY A 431 24.77 36.87 -21.60
CA GLY A 431 25.58 35.82 -20.99
C GLY A 431 26.55 36.41 -19.97
N ARG A 432 27.08 35.56 -19.08
CA ARG A 432 28.21 35.93 -18.21
C ARG A 432 29.53 35.67 -18.93
N ALA A 433 30.55 36.51 -18.68
CA ALA A 433 31.92 36.24 -19.08
C ALA A 433 32.35 34.79 -18.71
N GLY A 434 32.90 34.05 -19.67
CA GLY A 434 33.32 32.65 -19.50
C GLY A 434 32.26 31.58 -19.83
N SER A 435 31.05 31.96 -20.27
CA SER A 435 30.06 31.00 -20.75
C SER A 435 30.36 30.49 -22.18
N ALA A 436 30.25 29.17 -22.39
CA ALA A 436 30.53 28.52 -23.69
C ALA A 436 29.34 28.60 -24.66
N GLN A 437 28.83 29.81 -24.92
CA GLN A 437 27.72 30.00 -25.85
C GLN A 437 28.24 30.13 -27.29
N ARG A 438 27.72 29.30 -28.19
CA ARG A 438 28.02 29.33 -29.62
C ARG A 438 26.74 29.57 -30.41
N VAL A 439 26.78 30.51 -31.35
CA VAL A 439 25.70 30.75 -32.31
C VAL A 439 26.08 30.08 -33.62
N VAL A 440 25.23 29.19 -34.11
CA VAL A 440 25.48 28.47 -35.37
C VAL A 440 24.23 28.56 -36.24
N ALA A 441 24.40 28.90 -37.51
CA ALA A 441 23.34 28.81 -38.50
C ALA A 441 23.35 27.42 -39.14
N LEU A 442 22.20 26.77 -39.20
CA LEU A 442 22.02 25.47 -39.86
C LEU A 442 21.10 25.63 -41.07
N ASP A 443 21.12 24.66 -41.99
CA ASP A 443 20.21 24.56 -43.14
C ASP A 443 20.13 25.83 -44.03
N GLY A 444 21.28 26.45 -44.32
CA GLY A 444 21.38 27.60 -45.24
C GLY A 444 20.99 28.96 -44.64
N GLY A 445 20.73 29.03 -43.33
CA GLY A 445 20.50 30.29 -42.63
C GLY A 445 21.72 31.23 -42.64
N ARG A 446 21.47 32.55 -42.59
CA ARG A 446 22.51 33.59 -42.41
C ARG A 446 22.24 34.37 -41.12
N ILE A 447 23.30 34.64 -40.36
CA ILE A 447 23.28 35.46 -39.15
C ILE A 447 24.22 36.64 -39.36
N SER A 448 23.71 37.85 -39.14
CA SER A 448 24.50 39.09 -39.15
C SER A 448 24.34 39.84 -37.82
N GLY A 449 25.38 40.54 -37.36
CA GLY A 449 25.31 41.43 -36.21
C GLY A 449 25.04 40.75 -34.87
N VAL A 450 25.97 39.89 -34.42
CA VAL A 450 25.92 39.30 -33.06
C VAL A 450 26.74 40.15 -32.10
N THR A 451 26.09 40.71 -31.08
CA THR A 451 26.74 41.41 -29.97
C THR A 451 26.45 40.70 -28.65
N ILE A 452 27.52 40.42 -27.90
CA ILE A 452 27.46 39.89 -26.54
C ILE A 452 27.58 41.08 -25.59
N GLU A 453 26.65 41.20 -24.65
CA GLU A 453 26.73 42.19 -23.59
C GLU A 453 26.88 41.51 -22.25
N ASP A 454 27.86 41.98 -21.48
CA ASP A 454 28.10 41.51 -20.13
C ASP A 454 27.13 42.22 -19.19
N ARG A 455 26.35 41.44 -18.44
CA ARG A 455 25.64 41.96 -17.26
C ARG A 455 26.57 41.77 -16.07
N THR A 456 27.32 42.82 -15.74
CA THR A 456 27.95 42.96 -14.42
C THR A 456 26.88 43.06 -13.34
#